data_AF-D8WWC5-F1
#
_entry.id   AF-D8WWC5-F1
#
_cell.length_a   1.000
_cell.length_b   1.000
_cell.length_c   1.000
_cell.angle_alpha   90.00
_cell.angle_beta   90.00
_cell.angle_gamma   90.00
#
_symmetry.space_group_name_H-M   'P 1'
#
loop_
_entity.id
_entity.type
_entity.pdbx_description
1 polymer ?
#
loop_
_entity_poly.entity_id
_entity_poly.type
_entity_poly.pdbx_seq_one_letter_code
_entity_poly.pdbx_strand_id
1 'polypeptide(L)'
;MDETSIKSFLIKDEEGISEYWRRNKSTVASKELARLLATLRKLTGYLGMNVGSIIWEGMKQPEETSAIILDPNLVRGKYPIPASKTDHVVGIAVREAYRRIEWGEKAEMLAWEKVGRINEAERYKFQMFLNQAERIYLDSLANRTVLGLYAEIARVQDFNRAKNNFLPPPSMEELLYYWWLICAERDSIRAHPDFLS
;
A
#
# COMPACT_ATOMS: atom_id res chain seq x y z
N MET A 1 -39.06 -20.22 1.56
CA MET A 1 -38.02 -19.78 0.62
C MET A 1 -36.71 -19.96 1.33
N ASP A 2 -35.93 -20.93 0.89
CA ASP A 2 -34.72 -21.40 1.59
C ASP A 2 -33.52 -20.55 1.17
N GLU A 3 -33.02 -19.70 2.07
CA GLU A 3 -31.81 -18.91 1.86
C GLU A 3 -30.58 -19.82 2.05
N THR A 4 -30.18 -20.53 1.01
CA THR A 4 -28.82 -21.07 0.90
C THR A 4 -27.83 -19.92 0.74
N SER A 5 -27.55 -19.22 1.84
CA SER A 5 -26.50 -18.20 1.89
C SER A 5 -25.13 -18.88 1.73
N ILE A 6 -24.48 -18.66 0.59
CA ILE A 6 -23.11 -19.12 0.37
C ILE A 6 -22.21 -18.36 1.36
N LYS A 7 -21.75 -19.05 2.41
CA LYS A 7 -20.95 -18.47 3.51
C LYS A 7 -19.49 -18.19 3.14
N SER A 8 -18.99 -18.79 2.07
CA SER A 8 -17.63 -18.54 1.57
C SER A 8 -17.49 -19.00 0.12
N PHE A 9 -16.90 -18.16 -0.72
CA PHE A 9 -16.46 -18.54 -2.06
C PHE A 9 -14.99 -18.95 -1.99
N LEU A 10 -14.72 -20.24 -2.20
CA LEU A 10 -13.37 -20.75 -2.35
C LEU A 10 -13.05 -20.69 -3.85
N ILE A 11 -12.24 -19.70 -4.25
CA ILE A 11 -11.83 -19.56 -5.64
C ILE A 11 -10.60 -20.44 -5.81
N LYS A 12 -10.78 -21.57 -6.51
CA LYS A 12 -9.69 -22.49 -6.83
C LYS A 12 -8.60 -21.71 -7.58
N ASP A 13 -7.35 -21.92 -7.17
CA ASP A 13 -6.12 -21.33 -7.75
C ASP A 13 -5.88 -19.82 -7.49
N GLU A 14 -6.60 -19.20 -6.54
CA GLU A 14 -6.28 -17.85 -6.06
C GLU A 14 -5.78 -17.89 -4.61
N GLU A 15 -4.47 -18.17 -4.45
CA GLU A 15 -3.78 -18.11 -3.17
C GLU A 15 -3.55 -16.66 -2.74
N GLY A 16 -3.71 -16.40 -1.44
CA GLY A 16 -3.45 -15.10 -0.83
C GLY A 16 -3.82 -15.10 0.65
N ILE A 17 -3.16 -14.24 1.42
CA ILE A 17 -3.31 -14.17 2.88
C ILE A 17 -4.75 -13.75 3.23
N SER A 18 -5.36 -12.88 2.43
CA SER A 18 -6.74 -12.44 2.62
C SER A 18 -7.78 -13.54 2.47
N GLU A 19 -7.48 -14.64 1.78
CA GLU A 19 -8.40 -15.78 1.66
C GLU A 19 -8.78 -16.36 3.03
N TYR A 20 -7.84 -16.29 3.98
CA TYR A 20 -8.01 -16.83 5.32
C TYR A 20 -9.09 -16.08 6.13
N TRP A 21 -9.16 -14.75 6.02
CA TRP A 21 -10.06 -13.92 6.83
C TRP A 21 -11.25 -13.35 6.04
N ARG A 22 -11.17 -13.28 4.71
CA ARG A 22 -12.20 -12.67 3.87
C ARG A 22 -13.34 -13.63 3.55
N ARG A 23 -14.22 -13.83 4.53
CA ARG A 23 -15.37 -14.74 4.38
C ARG A 23 -16.56 -14.08 3.66
N ASN A 24 -16.74 -12.77 3.82
CA ASN A 24 -17.89 -12.05 3.26
C ASN A 24 -17.60 -11.49 1.86
N LYS A 25 -17.71 -12.36 0.84
CA LYS A 25 -17.45 -12.09 -0.57
C LYS A 25 -18.75 -12.00 -1.39
N SER A 26 -18.74 -11.27 -2.50
CA SER A 26 -19.87 -11.13 -3.43
C SER A 26 -19.43 -11.18 -4.88
N THR A 27 -20.27 -11.79 -5.73
CA THR A 27 -20.16 -11.72 -7.19
C THR A 27 -20.65 -10.37 -7.74
N VAL A 28 -21.40 -9.59 -6.94
CA VAL A 28 -21.90 -8.27 -7.34
C VAL A 28 -20.83 -7.23 -7.07
N ALA A 29 -20.29 -6.62 -8.13
CA ALA A 29 -19.18 -5.67 -8.10
C ALA A 29 -19.33 -4.57 -7.03
N SER A 30 -20.47 -3.88 -7.00
CA SER A 30 -20.73 -2.78 -6.06
C SER A 30 -20.73 -3.26 -4.61
N LYS A 31 -21.38 -4.40 -4.33
CA LYS A 31 -21.40 -5.01 -2.98
C LYS A 31 -20.01 -5.47 -2.56
N GLU A 32 -19.24 -6.03 -3.49
CA GLU A 32 -17.91 -6.53 -3.23
C GLU A 32 -16.91 -5.41 -2.92
N LEU A 33 -16.94 -4.32 -3.70
CA LEU A 33 -16.14 -3.12 -3.45
C LEU A 33 -16.50 -2.44 -2.13
N ALA A 34 -17.79 -2.36 -1.80
CA ALA A 34 -18.24 -1.80 -0.51
C ALA A 34 -17.78 -2.66 0.67
N ARG A 35 -17.85 -3.99 0.56
CA ARG A 35 -17.37 -4.94 1.59
C ARG A 35 -15.86 -4.86 1.76
N LEU A 36 -15.10 -4.82 0.66
CA LEU A 36 -13.65 -4.65 0.72
C LEU A 36 -13.29 -3.33 1.41
N LEU A 37 -13.93 -2.22 1.04
CA LEU A 37 -13.68 -0.92 1.65
C LEU A 37 -13.98 -0.92 3.16
N ALA A 38 -15.10 -1.52 3.57
CA ALA A 38 -15.43 -1.67 4.98
C ALA A 38 -14.38 -2.50 5.74
N THR A 39 -13.83 -3.54 5.12
CA THR A 39 -12.74 -4.32 5.74
C THR A 39 -11.44 -3.53 5.79
N LEU A 40 -11.07 -2.79 4.74
CA LEU A 40 -9.87 -1.93 4.76
C LEU A 40 -9.94 -0.92 5.91
N ARG A 41 -11.08 -0.26 6.09
CA ARG A 41 -11.32 0.67 7.22
C ARG A 41 -11.15 0.00 8.58
N LYS A 42 -11.62 -1.25 8.72
CA LYS A 42 -11.42 -2.00 9.97
C LYS A 42 -9.94 -2.33 10.18
N LEU A 43 -9.26 -2.83 9.16
CA LEU A 43 -7.85 -3.21 9.21
C LEU A 43 -6.96 -2.02 9.60
N THR A 44 -7.12 -0.90 8.91
CA THR A 44 -6.30 0.29 9.20
C THR A 44 -6.74 1.01 10.46
N GLY A 45 -7.99 0.86 10.90
CA GLY A 45 -8.45 1.34 12.21
C GLY A 45 -7.67 0.72 13.39
N TYR A 46 -7.12 -0.50 13.23
CA TYR A 46 -6.25 -1.11 14.23
C TYR A 46 -4.84 -0.50 14.28
N LEU A 47 -4.41 0.24 13.24
CA LEU A 47 -3.10 0.89 13.20
C LEU A 47 -3.04 2.16 14.04
N GLY A 48 -4.16 2.89 14.17
CA GLY A 48 -4.24 4.07 15.00
C GLY A 48 -5.40 5.01 14.64
N MET A 49 -5.70 5.94 15.54
CA MET A 49 -6.80 6.90 15.36
C MET A 49 -6.52 7.95 14.26
N ASN A 50 -5.23 8.19 13.93
CA ASN A 50 -4.80 9.23 13.00
C ASN A 50 -4.75 8.79 11.52
N VAL A 51 -5.27 7.60 11.20
CA VAL A 51 -5.30 7.10 9.81
C VAL A 51 -6.28 7.87 8.93
N GLY A 52 -7.37 8.37 9.51
CA GLY A 52 -8.46 8.99 8.76
C GLY A 52 -9.34 7.96 8.05
N SER A 53 -10.15 8.43 7.10
CA SER A 53 -11.04 7.58 6.30
C SER A 53 -10.30 6.92 5.14
N ILE A 54 -10.84 5.80 4.65
CA ILE A 54 -10.42 5.17 3.39
C ILE A 54 -11.57 5.23 2.41
N ILE A 55 -11.32 5.69 1.20
CA ILE A 55 -12.30 5.84 0.14
C ILE A 55 -11.74 5.32 -1.20
N TRP A 56 -12.64 4.97 -2.12
CA TRP A 56 -12.25 4.77 -3.51
C TRP A 56 -12.10 6.12 -4.21
N GLU A 57 -11.23 6.17 -5.22
CA GLU A 57 -11.16 7.29 -6.15
C GLU A 57 -12.55 7.58 -6.75
N GLY A 58 -12.93 8.85 -6.79
CA GLY A 58 -14.26 9.30 -7.22
C GLY A 58 -15.31 9.36 -6.10
N MET A 59 -15.01 8.88 -4.89
CA MET A 59 -15.90 9.05 -3.72
C MET A 59 -15.57 10.28 -2.87
N LYS A 60 -14.51 11.03 -3.21
CA LYS A 60 -14.03 12.16 -2.41
C LYS A 60 -15.10 13.24 -2.34
N GLN A 61 -15.53 13.56 -1.12
CA GLN A 61 -16.39 14.71 -0.87
C GLN A 61 -15.54 15.99 -0.75
N PRO A 62 -16.06 17.17 -1.14
CA PRO A 62 -15.32 18.44 -1.04
C PRO A 62 -14.75 18.73 0.36
N GLU A 63 -15.49 18.34 1.39
CA GLU A 63 -15.15 18.49 2.81
C GLU A 63 -14.09 17.51 3.31
N GLU A 64 -13.74 16.48 2.53
CA GLU A 64 -12.85 15.41 2.96
C GLU A 64 -11.40 15.71 2.57
N THR A 65 -10.66 16.34 3.48
CA THR A 65 -9.25 16.72 3.28
C THR A 65 -8.28 15.58 3.62
N SER A 66 -8.69 14.64 4.46
CA SER A 66 -7.81 13.62 5.04
C SER A 66 -8.34 12.20 4.81
N ALA A 67 -8.66 11.82 3.56
CA ALA A 67 -9.00 10.44 3.18
C ALA A 67 -7.88 9.73 2.41
N ILE A 68 -7.58 8.47 2.74
CA ILE A 68 -6.72 7.61 1.92
C ILE A 68 -7.54 7.24 0.70
N ILE A 69 -7.06 7.65 -0.47
CA ILE A 69 -7.74 7.43 -1.74
C ILE A 69 -7.10 6.23 -2.43
N LEU A 70 -7.90 5.20 -2.70
CA LEU A 70 -7.44 4.00 -3.39
C LEU A 70 -8.03 3.95 -4.80
N ASP A 71 -7.20 3.60 -5.79
CA ASP A 71 -7.65 3.39 -7.17
C ASP A 71 -8.49 2.09 -7.26
N PRO A 72 -9.79 2.16 -7.61
CA PRO A 72 -10.62 0.97 -7.75
C PRO A 72 -10.15 0.03 -8.88
N ASN A 73 -9.39 0.52 -9.87
CA ASN A 73 -8.87 -0.31 -10.97
C ASN A 73 -7.93 -1.41 -10.47
N LEU A 74 -7.31 -1.24 -9.31
CA LEU A 74 -6.48 -2.26 -8.67
C LEU A 74 -7.25 -3.56 -8.42
N VAL A 75 -8.57 -3.48 -8.20
CA VAL A 75 -9.44 -4.63 -7.83
C VAL A 75 -10.56 -4.91 -8.83
N ARG A 76 -10.75 -4.06 -9.85
CA ARG A 76 -11.74 -4.30 -10.92
C ARG A 76 -11.41 -5.56 -11.73
N GLY A 77 -12.45 -6.12 -12.35
CA GLY A 77 -12.36 -7.30 -13.21
C GLY A 77 -13.27 -8.43 -12.70
N LYS A 78 -12.65 -9.50 -12.18
CA LYS A 78 -13.35 -10.69 -11.67
C LYS A 78 -13.91 -10.46 -10.28
N TYR A 79 -15.15 -10.91 -10.05
CA TYR A 79 -15.83 -10.86 -8.75
C TYR A 79 -16.29 -12.27 -8.33
N PRO A 80 -16.08 -12.70 -7.07
CA PRO A 80 -15.44 -11.98 -5.97
C PRO A 80 -13.98 -11.59 -6.27
N ILE A 81 -13.52 -10.49 -5.65
CA ILE A 81 -12.18 -9.96 -5.91
C ILE A 81 -11.15 -11.02 -5.49
N PRO A 82 -10.16 -11.35 -6.34
CA PRO A 82 -9.10 -12.29 -6.01
C PRO A 82 -8.33 -11.94 -4.75
N ALA A 83 -7.84 -12.97 -4.04
CA ALA A 83 -7.03 -12.79 -2.84
C ALA A 83 -5.74 -12.01 -3.15
N SER A 84 -5.06 -12.30 -4.26
CA SER A 84 -3.86 -11.59 -4.69
C SER A 84 -4.07 -10.09 -4.92
N LYS A 85 -5.20 -9.69 -5.52
CA LYS A 85 -5.57 -8.27 -5.69
C LYS A 85 -5.97 -7.62 -4.38
N THR A 86 -6.67 -8.37 -3.52
CA THR A 86 -7.04 -7.92 -2.18
C THR A 86 -5.79 -7.65 -1.35
N ASP A 87 -4.84 -8.58 -1.35
CA ASP A 87 -3.58 -8.48 -0.59
C ASP A 87 -2.76 -7.27 -1.04
N HIS A 88 -2.70 -7.01 -2.36
CA HIS A 88 -2.06 -5.82 -2.92
C HIS A 88 -2.67 -4.54 -2.38
N VAL A 89 -4.00 -4.40 -2.46
CA VAL A 89 -4.70 -3.21 -1.99
C VAL A 89 -4.61 -3.03 -0.48
N VAL A 90 -4.63 -4.13 0.29
CA VAL A 90 -4.36 -4.08 1.73
C VAL A 90 -2.96 -3.52 1.98
N GLY A 91 -1.95 -3.98 1.25
CA GLY A 91 -0.58 -3.48 1.38
C GLY A 91 -0.44 -1.99 1.10
N ILE A 92 -1.08 -1.50 0.04
CA ILE A 92 -1.13 -0.06 -0.28
C ILE A 92 -1.82 0.71 0.86
N ALA A 93 -2.98 0.24 1.30
CA ALA A 93 -3.74 0.90 2.36
C ALA A 93 -2.98 0.95 3.69
N VAL A 94 -2.23 -0.10 4.03
CA VAL A 94 -1.37 -0.15 5.22
C VAL A 94 -0.25 0.87 5.13
N ARG A 95 0.44 0.97 3.98
CA ARG A 95 1.51 1.94 3.78
C ARG A 95 1.01 3.38 3.91
N GLU A 96 -0.10 3.70 3.25
CA GLU A 96 -0.73 5.03 3.33
C GLU A 96 -1.24 5.35 4.75
N ALA A 97 -1.74 4.35 5.47
CA ALA A 97 -2.14 4.51 6.86
C ALA A 97 -0.94 4.88 7.75
N TYR A 98 0.20 4.20 7.58
CA TYR A 98 1.42 4.56 8.29
C TYR A 98 1.96 5.93 7.88
N ARG A 99 1.91 6.28 6.59
CA ARG A 99 2.30 7.62 6.11
C ARG A 99 1.58 8.73 6.88
N ARG A 100 0.31 8.51 7.21
CA ARG A 100 -0.49 9.45 7.98
C ARG A 100 -0.19 9.45 9.46
N ILE A 101 -0.02 8.28 10.06
CA ILE A 101 0.34 8.14 11.47
C ILE A 101 1.67 8.87 11.74
N GLU A 102 2.61 8.74 10.82
CA GLU A 102 3.97 9.32 10.90
C GLU A 102 4.06 10.76 10.39
N TRP A 103 2.92 11.39 10.06
CA TRP A 103 2.84 12.75 9.52
C TRP A 103 3.77 12.98 8.31
N GLY A 104 3.77 12.06 7.35
CA GLY A 104 4.62 12.07 6.16
C GLY A 104 4.60 13.40 5.39
N GLU A 105 3.42 14.02 5.25
CA GLU A 105 3.29 15.35 4.62
C GLU A 105 4.09 16.44 5.35
N LYS A 106 4.12 16.40 6.69
CA LYS A 106 4.94 17.31 7.49
C LYS A 106 6.42 17.01 7.36
N ALA A 107 6.79 15.72 7.31
CA ALA A 107 8.18 15.32 7.09
C ALA A 107 8.69 15.78 5.70
N GLU A 108 7.85 15.65 4.67
CA GLU A 108 8.11 16.15 3.32
C GLU A 108 8.30 17.67 3.31
N MET A 109 7.40 18.42 3.95
CA MET A 109 7.52 19.88 4.07
C MET A 109 8.84 20.29 4.73
N LEU A 110 9.21 19.66 5.86
CA LEU A 110 10.46 19.93 6.57
C LEU A 110 11.70 19.57 5.73
N ALA A 111 11.63 18.52 4.92
CA ALA A 111 12.71 18.14 4.02
C ALA A 111 12.92 19.22 2.94
N TRP A 112 11.83 19.73 2.36
CA TRP A 112 11.88 20.82 1.38
C TRP A 112 12.40 22.14 1.96
N GLU A 113 12.03 22.47 3.20
CA GLU A 113 12.56 23.65 3.90
C GLU A 113 14.08 23.56 4.10
N LYS A 114 14.60 22.36 4.38
CA LYS A 114 16.04 22.15 4.63
C LYS A 114 16.89 22.15 3.37
N VAL A 115 16.36 21.68 2.25
CA VAL A 115 17.11 21.59 0.98
C VAL A 115 17.48 22.98 0.42
N GLY A 116 16.66 23.99 0.69
CA GLY A 116 16.91 25.35 0.20
C GLY A 116 16.74 25.46 -1.31
N ARG A 117 17.63 26.22 -1.98
CA ARG A 117 17.54 26.49 -3.43
C ARG A 117 18.32 25.45 -4.22
N ILE A 118 17.60 24.67 -5.02
CA ILE A 118 18.14 23.70 -5.99
C ILE A 118 17.56 23.95 -7.38
N ASN A 119 18.25 23.50 -8.43
CA ASN A 119 17.74 23.62 -9.80
C ASN A 119 16.59 22.62 -10.06
N GLU A 120 15.88 22.78 -11.18
CA GLU A 120 14.70 21.96 -11.50
C GLU A 120 15.04 20.46 -11.66
N ALA A 121 16.19 20.15 -12.24
CA ALA A 121 16.64 18.77 -12.43
C ALA A 121 16.96 18.08 -11.10
N GLU A 122 17.62 18.80 -10.19
CA GLU A 122 17.87 18.37 -8.81
C GLU A 122 16.58 18.23 -8.02
N ARG A 123 15.62 19.13 -8.25
CA ARG A 123 14.31 19.10 -7.58
C ARG A 123 13.56 17.82 -7.90
N TYR A 124 13.53 17.44 -9.18
CA TYR A 124 12.93 16.18 -9.61
C TYR A 124 13.62 14.97 -8.95
N LYS A 125 14.95 14.91 -8.98
CA LYS A 125 15.74 13.83 -8.37
C LYS A 125 15.54 13.74 -6.85
N PHE A 126 15.48 14.89 -6.16
CA PHE A 126 15.26 14.95 -4.73
C PHE A 126 13.86 14.45 -4.35
N GLN A 127 12.82 14.84 -5.09
CA GLN A 127 11.47 14.34 -4.87
C GLN A 127 11.41 12.81 -5.02
N MET A 128 12.04 12.26 -6.07
CA MET A 128 12.08 10.82 -6.27
C MET A 128 12.79 10.11 -5.10
N PHE A 129 13.94 10.64 -4.68
CA PHE A 129 14.68 10.11 -3.54
C PHE A 129 13.85 10.14 -2.26
N LEU A 130 13.21 11.27 -1.96
CA LEU A 130 12.41 11.47 -0.74
C LEU A 130 11.19 10.52 -0.72
N ASN A 131 10.47 10.43 -1.83
CA ASN A 131 9.35 9.49 -1.99
C ASN A 131 9.81 8.05 -1.76
N GLN A 132 10.99 7.70 -2.28
CA GLN A 132 11.50 6.34 -2.15
C GLN A 132 11.97 6.03 -0.71
N ALA A 133 12.64 6.99 -0.07
CA ALA A 133 13.06 6.89 1.32
C ALA A 133 11.85 6.73 2.25
N GLU A 134 10.79 7.51 2.03
CA GLU A 134 9.53 7.39 2.78
C GLU A 134 8.93 5.99 2.60
N ARG A 135 8.84 5.46 1.38
CA ARG A 135 8.35 4.08 1.15
C ARG A 135 9.16 3.03 1.91
N ILE A 136 10.49 3.14 1.93
CA ILE A 136 11.36 2.22 2.68
C ILE A 136 11.07 2.29 4.18
N TYR A 137 10.96 3.52 4.71
CA TYR A 137 10.64 3.75 6.12
C TYR A 137 9.28 3.12 6.51
N LEU A 138 8.25 3.38 5.71
CA LEU A 138 6.89 2.89 5.96
C LEU A 138 6.77 1.37 5.86
N ASP A 139 7.43 0.75 4.88
CA ASP A 139 7.46 -0.72 4.80
C ASP A 139 8.24 -1.32 5.98
N SER A 140 9.34 -0.67 6.41
CA SER A 140 10.09 -1.09 7.61
C SER A 140 9.24 -1.01 8.88
N LEU A 141 8.38 0.01 8.98
CA LEU A 141 7.42 0.14 10.09
C LEU A 141 6.35 -0.94 10.03
N ALA A 142 5.78 -1.21 8.85
CA ALA A 142 4.79 -2.25 8.64
C ALA A 142 5.33 -3.65 8.97
N ASN A 143 6.61 -3.92 8.65
CA ASN A 143 7.32 -5.18 8.92
C ASN A 143 7.37 -5.57 10.41
N ARG A 144 7.12 -4.64 11.32
CA ARG A 144 7.00 -4.90 12.77
C ARG A 144 5.73 -5.67 13.15
N THR A 145 4.75 -5.75 12.25
CA THR A 145 3.46 -6.43 12.48
C THR A 145 3.17 -7.46 11.39
N VAL A 146 2.06 -8.19 11.53
CA VAL A 146 1.59 -9.11 10.48
C VAL A 146 1.22 -8.37 9.20
N LEU A 147 0.95 -7.06 9.28
CA LEU A 147 0.54 -6.24 8.14
C LEU A 147 1.71 -5.98 7.17
N GLY A 148 2.95 -6.14 7.63
CA GLY A 148 4.14 -6.11 6.78
C GLY A 148 4.10 -7.14 5.65
N LEU A 149 3.43 -8.28 5.84
CA LEU A 149 3.25 -9.27 4.77
C LEU A 149 2.48 -8.68 3.57
N TYR A 150 1.47 -7.85 3.81
CA TYR A 150 0.72 -7.21 2.74
C TYR A 150 1.51 -6.06 2.10
N ALA A 151 2.21 -5.26 2.93
CA ALA A 151 3.08 -4.19 2.44
C ALA A 151 4.19 -4.75 1.53
N GLU A 152 4.75 -5.91 1.88
CA GLU A 152 5.70 -6.65 1.05
C GLU A 152 5.09 -7.14 -0.27
N ILE A 153 3.90 -7.75 -0.25
CA ILE A 153 3.19 -8.13 -1.47
C ILE A 153 3.01 -6.90 -2.38
N ALA A 154 2.61 -5.76 -1.82
CA ALA A 154 2.44 -4.55 -2.59
C ALA A 154 3.75 -4.02 -3.17
N ARG A 155 4.81 -3.96 -2.38
CA ARG A 155 6.16 -3.58 -2.84
C ARG A 155 6.63 -4.44 -4.00
N VAL A 156 6.51 -5.77 -3.90
CA VAL A 156 6.94 -6.70 -4.95
C VAL A 156 6.12 -6.51 -6.22
N GLN A 157 4.81 -6.34 -6.11
CA GLN A 157 3.95 -6.09 -7.28
C GLN A 157 4.25 -4.73 -7.94
N ASP A 158 4.45 -3.68 -7.15
CA ASP A 158 4.78 -2.34 -7.64
C ASP A 158 6.16 -2.35 -8.34
N PHE A 159 7.15 -3.03 -7.74
CA PHE A 159 8.47 -3.23 -8.33
C PHE A 159 8.39 -3.99 -9.65
N ASN A 160 7.66 -5.11 -9.71
CA ASN A 160 7.52 -5.88 -10.95
C ASN A 160 6.82 -5.08 -12.05
N ARG A 161 5.84 -4.24 -11.70
CA ARG A 161 5.18 -3.34 -12.65
C ARG A 161 6.16 -2.31 -13.20
N ALA A 162 6.99 -1.70 -12.34
CA ALA A 162 7.99 -0.73 -12.75
C ALA A 162 9.08 -1.38 -13.61
N LYS A 163 9.57 -2.56 -13.20
CA LYS A 163 10.63 -3.33 -13.85
C LYS A 163 10.36 -3.64 -15.32
N ASN A 164 9.09 -3.81 -15.71
CA ASN A 164 8.70 -4.04 -17.10
C ASN A 164 9.09 -2.89 -18.05
N ASN A 165 9.37 -1.70 -17.51
CA ASN A 165 9.74 -0.52 -18.28
C ASN A 165 11.23 -0.13 -18.12
N PHE A 166 12.05 -0.93 -17.42
CA PHE A 166 13.45 -0.59 -17.16
C PHE A 166 14.30 -0.74 -18.42
N LEU A 167 15.22 0.20 -18.63
CA LEU A 167 16.12 0.26 -19.79
C LEU A 167 17.58 0.30 -19.33
N PRO A 168 18.50 -0.44 -19.97
CA PRO A 168 19.93 -0.33 -19.69
C PRO A 168 20.57 0.89 -20.39
N PRO A 169 21.50 1.62 -19.73
CA PRO A 169 21.93 1.49 -18.33
C PRO A 169 20.90 2.05 -17.35
N PRO A 170 20.86 1.55 -16.10
CA PRO A 170 19.77 1.87 -15.19
C PRO A 170 19.72 3.35 -14.84
N SER A 171 18.53 3.93 -14.98
CA SER A 171 18.29 5.32 -14.56
C SER A 171 18.29 5.45 -13.03
N MET A 172 18.34 6.69 -12.53
CA MET A 172 18.19 6.95 -11.09
C MET A 172 16.89 6.37 -10.54
N GLU A 173 15.80 6.44 -11.31
CA GLU A 173 14.50 5.86 -10.92
C GLU A 173 14.63 4.36 -10.66
N GLU A 174 15.28 3.66 -11.58
CA GLU A 174 15.45 2.22 -11.51
C GLU A 174 16.29 1.82 -10.30
N LEU A 175 17.37 2.57 -10.04
CA LEU A 175 18.21 2.38 -8.85
C LEU A 175 17.42 2.60 -7.55
N LEU A 176 16.51 3.57 -7.52
CA LEU A 176 15.63 3.81 -6.38
C LEU A 176 14.64 2.64 -6.15
N TYR A 177 14.11 2.05 -7.21
CA TYR A 177 13.29 0.83 -7.10
C TYR A 177 14.09 -0.37 -6.57
N TYR A 178 15.33 -0.56 -7.02
CA TYR A 178 16.20 -1.61 -6.46
C TYR A 178 16.54 -1.34 -4.99
N TRP A 179 16.85 -0.08 -4.65
CA TRP A 179 17.10 0.33 -3.26
C TRP A 179 15.90 0.00 -2.36
N TRP A 180 14.68 0.27 -2.83
CA TRP A 180 13.47 -0.11 -2.13
C TRP A 180 13.34 -1.61 -1.89
N LEU A 181 13.58 -2.39 -2.94
CA LEU A 181 13.44 -3.84 -2.89
C LEU A 181 14.38 -4.46 -1.85
N ILE A 182 15.62 -3.95 -1.78
CA ILE A 182 16.66 -4.46 -0.88
C ILE A 182 16.42 -3.97 0.56
N CYS A 183 16.24 -2.67 0.77
CA CYS A 183 16.21 -2.11 2.12
C CYS A 183 14.90 -2.35 2.88
N ALA A 184 13.79 -2.59 2.19
CA ALA A 184 12.50 -2.89 2.84
C ALA A 184 12.26 -4.41 3.01
N GLU A 185 13.26 -5.25 2.71
CA GLU A 185 13.17 -6.70 2.87
C GLU A 185 13.02 -7.06 4.35
N ARG A 186 11.97 -7.82 4.69
CA ARG A 186 11.58 -8.08 6.08
C ARG A 186 12.64 -8.83 6.87
N ASP A 187 13.35 -9.76 6.23
CA ASP A 187 14.40 -10.56 6.87
C ASP A 187 15.72 -9.80 7.00
N SER A 188 15.93 -8.71 6.26
CA SER A 188 17.10 -7.82 6.43
C SER A 188 17.11 -7.13 7.80
N ILE A 189 15.93 -6.81 8.34
CA ILE A 189 15.75 -6.19 9.67
C ILE A 189 16.03 -7.21 10.80
N ARG A 190 15.76 -8.50 10.57
CA ARG A 190 16.11 -9.57 11.53
C ARG A 190 17.61 -9.83 11.59
N ALA A 191 18.33 -9.56 10.50
CA ALA A 191 19.77 -9.75 10.41
C ALA A 191 20.57 -8.63 11.09
N HIS A 192 20.00 -7.42 11.23
CA HIS A 192 20.69 -6.27 11.81
C HIS A 192 19.79 -5.46 12.77
N PRO A 193 19.60 -5.92 14.03
CA PRO A 193 18.76 -5.25 15.02
C PRO A 193 19.27 -3.87 15.46
N ASP A 194 20.52 -3.52 15.16
CA ASP A 194 21.20 -2.33 15.69
C ASP A 194 20.89 -1.02 14.92
N PHE A 195 20.09 -1.06 13.85
CA PHE A 195 19.75 0.14 13.07
C PHE A 195 18.57 0.96 13.62
N LEU A 196 17.98 0.55 14.75
CA LEU A 196 16.78 1.19 15.32
C LEU A 196 16.91 1.53 16.82
N SER A 197 18.13 1.58 17.37
CA SER A 197 18.40 2.08 18.73
C SER A 197 18.81 3.55 18.75
#